data_AF-A0A0Q9JP64-F1
#
_entry.id   AF-A0A0Q9JP64-F1
#
_cell.length_a   1.000
_cell.length_b   1.000
_cell.length_c   1.000
_cell.angle_alpha   90.00
_cell.angle_beta   90.00
_cell.angle_gamma   90.00
#
_symmetry.space_group_name_H-M   'P 1'
#
loop_
_entity.id
_entity.type
_entity.pdbx_description
1 polymer ?
#
loop_
_entity_poly.entity_id
_entity_poly.type
_entity_poly.pdbx_seq_one_letter_code
_entity_poly.pdbx_strand_id
1 'polypeptide(L)'
;MRKKILAGLIGTALMLSPTISAYAAEVQGKMVDGRIFVPLRYAADQIKAQVSWDGKTKTATMTKDDKQLIAKVDGPFVKVFHGRVYVQFRGVNDTFFGVEQVYWYPASLSAGSDHMRVSLAPLTKDEAMHILYTAIAKANSITNVKQKREYLQPYFTDKAINTIIERKGFNQSPRPLTKEDMSCMKYTSFTSLQISWSVEYGDLAEYFIARVHASLIKKGDRWIVDDLKYEHGEIMPPH
;
A
#
# COMPACT_ATOMS: atom_id res chain seq x y z
N MET A 1 43.89 -6.71 22.37
CA MET A 1 43.71 -7.29 21.02
C MET A 1 42.72 -6.45 20.23
N ARG A 2 43.18 -5.70 19.22
CA ARG A 2 42.29 -4.92 18.33
C ARG A 2 41.67 -5.89 17.31
N LYS A 3 40.35 -6.14 17.40
CA LYS A 3 39.61 -6.89 16.38
C LYS A 3 39.65 -6.07 15.09
N LYS A 4 40.33 -6.59 14.06
CA LYS A 4 40.34 -6.05 12.71
C LYS A 4 38.93 -6.22 12.13
N ILE A 5 38.19 -5.12 11.99
CA ILE A 5 36.93 -5.11 11.25
C ILE A 5 37.31 -5.23 9.77
N LEU A 6 37.10 -6.42 9.20
CA LEU A 6 37.23 -6.64 7.76
C LEU A 6 36.07 -5.91 7.07
N ALA A 7 36.34 -4.71 6.55
CA ALA A 7 35.48 -4.03 5.61
C ALA A 7 35.59 -4.71 4.24
N GLY A 8 34.89 -5.83 4.08
CA GLY A 8 34.73 -6.49 2.78
C GLY A 8 33.61 -5.83 1.98
N LEU A 9 33.99 -4.95 1.04
CA LEU A 9 33.10 -4.40 0.03
C LEU A 9 33.06 -5.36 -1.19
N ILE A 10 31.89 -5.42 -1.83
CA ILE A 10 31.60 -5.84 -3.23
C ILE A 10 30.82 -7.16 -3.38
N GLY A 11 29.51 -6.98 -3.52
CA GLY A 11 28.59 -7.80 -4.30
C GLY A 11 27.36 -6.95 -4.61
N THR A 12 27.23 -6.47 -5.84
CA THR A 12 26.19 -5.52 -6.30
C THR A 12 24.79 -6.14 -6.30
N ALA A 13 24.19 -6.35 -5.13
CA ALA A 13 22.76 -6.11 -5.02
C ALA A 13 22.57 -4.59 -5.09
N LEU A 14 21.73 -4.08 -5.98
CA LEU A 14 21.56 -2.63 -6.18
C LEU A 14 21.23 -1.95 -4.84
N MET A 15 22.26 -1.40 -4.21
CA MET A 15 22.23 -0.43 -3.12
C MET A 15 21.85 0.96 -3.65
N LEU A 16 21.12 1.02 -4.78
CA LEU A 16 20.67 2.27 -5.35
C LEU A 16 19.78 2.95 -4.32
N SER A 17 20.25 4.09 -3.84
CA SER A 17 19.44 5.05 -3.13
C SER A 17 18.40 5.58 -4.12
N PRO A 18 17.09 5.39 -3.92
CA PRO A 18 16.22 6.51 -4.18
C PRO A 18 16.62 7.55 -3.14
N THR A 19 16.97 8.75 -3.56
CA THR A 19 16.88 9.91 -2.67
C THR A 19 15.44 9.95 -2.18
N ILE A 20 15.20 9.43 -0.97
CA ILE A 20 13.88 9.52 -0.35
C ILE A 20 13.75 10.99 0.05
N SER A 21 13.16 11.77 -0.86
CA SER A 21 12.53 13.03 -0.47
C SER A 21 11.59 12.70 0.67
N ALA A 22 11.84 13.31 1.83
CA ALA A 22 11.08 13.11 3.03
C ALA A 22 9.64 13.61 2.81
N TYR A 23 8.75 12.70 2.41
CA TYR A 23 7.34 12.60 2.80
C TYR A 23 6.70 11.43 2.01
N ALA A 24 6.34 10.36 2.71
CA ALA A 24 5.32 9.38 2.31
C ALA A 24 5.51 8.46 1.08
N ALA A 25 6.74 8.11 0.67
CA ALA A 25 6.92 6.84 -0.04
C ALA A 25 6.92 5.71 1.01
N GLU A 26 5.73 5.23 1.39
CA GLU A 26 5.59 4.07 2.25
C GLU A 26 6.40 2.90 1.67
N VAL A 27 7.41 2.43 2.41
CA VAL A 27 8.23 1.32 1.93
C VAL A 27 7.38 0.07 1.83
N GLN A 28 7.32 -0.51 0.62
CA GLN A 28 6.61 -1.74 0.34
C GLN A 28 7.36 -2.94 0.92
N GLY A 29 7.02 -3.27 2.17
CA GLY A 29 7.29 -4.56 2.78
C GLY A 29 6.56 -5.69 2.06
N LYS A 30 6.93 -6.92 2.38
CA LYS A 30 6.34 -8.14 1.82
C LYS A 30 5.96 -9.10 2.92
N MET A 31 4.81 -9.75 2.80
CA MET A 31 4.39 -10.81 3.71
C MET A 31 4.67 -12.16 3.05
N VAL A 32 5.36 -13.04 3.77
CA VAL A 32 5.68 -14.41 3.33
C VAL A 32 5.48 -15.31 4.52
N ASP A 33 4.62 -16.32 4.41
CA ASP A 33 4.34 -17.30 5.47
C ASP A 33 4.04 -16.63 6.83
N GLY A 34 3.21 -15.58 6.82
CA GLY A 34 2.84 -14.80 8.01
C GLY A 34 3.96 -13.92 8.59
N ARG A 35 5.11 -13.83 7.92
CA ARG A 35 6.25 -13.01 8.34
C ARG A 35 6.40 -11.80 7.45
N ILE A 36 6.69 -10.66 8.07
CA ILE A 36 6.91 -9.40 7.37
C ILE A 36 8.40 -9.27 7.06
N PHE A 37 8.68 -8.95 5.80
CA PHE A 37 10.01 -8.71 5.25
C PHE A 37 10.08 -7.27 4.74
N VAL A 38 11.17 -6.59 5.05
CA VAL A 38 11.38 -5.17 4.77
C VAL A 38 12.68 -5.02 3.98
N PRO A 39 12.78 -4.10 3.00
CA PRO A 39 14.06 -3.86 2.33
C PRO A 39 15.19 -3.63 3.33
N LEU A 40 16.28 -4.38 3.20
CA LEU A 40 17.38 -4.40 4.17
C LEU A 40 17.93 -3.00 4.46
N ARG A 41 18.15 -2.21 3.39
CA ARG A 41 18.65 -0.84 3.50
C ARG A 41 17.69 0.08 4.23
N TYR A 42 16.40 0.02 3.93
CA TYR A 42 15.41 0.83 4.63
C TYR A 42 15.41 0.52 6.13
N ALA A 43 15.37 -0.77 6.50
CA ALA A 43 15.40 -1.17 7.91
C ALA A 43 16.66 -0.66 8.62
N ALA A 44 17.80 -0.68 7.95
CA ALA A 44 19.05 -0.17 8.48
C ALA A 44 19.03 1.36 8.65
N ASP A 45 18.53 2.09 7.65
CA ASP A 45 18.43 3.56 7.68
C ASP A 45 17.54 4.03 8.84
N GLN A 46 16.39 3.37 9.08
CA GLN A 46 15.49 3.69 10.19
C GLN A 46 16.20 3.63 11.55
N ILE A 47 17.10 2.66 11.71
CA ILE A 47 17.79 2.42 12.98
C ILE A 47 19.20 2.99 13.01
N LYS A 48 19.66 3.66 11.94
CA LYS A 48 21.04 4.15 11.74
C LYS A 48 22.10 3.03 11.81
N ALA A 49 21.78 1.84 11.30
CA ALA A 49 22.71 0.72 11.20
C ALA A 49 23.51 0.76 9.89
N GLN A 50 24.71 0.16 9.93
CA GLN A 50 25.47 -0.15 8.73
C GLN A 50 25.00 -1.49 8.14
N VAL A 51 25.02 -1.62 6.81
CA VAL A 51 24.69 -2.89 6.14
C VAL A 51 25.73 -3.29 5.11
N SER A 52 25.96 -4.59 5.01
CA SER A 52 26.73 -5.19 3.93
C SER A 52 26.03 -6.44 3.39
N TRP A 53 26.36 -6.80 2.15
CA TRP A 53 25.86 -7.99 1.47
C TRP A 53 27.04 -8.72 0.83
N ASP A 54 27.19 -9.99 1.17
CA ASP A 54 28.11 -10.90 0.50
C ASP A 54 27.33 -11.71 -0.55
N GLY A 55 27.54 -11.40 -1.82
CA GLY A 55 26.88 -12.07 -2.94
C GLY A 55 27.33 -13.52 -3.16
N LYS A 56 28.54 -13.90 -2.72
CA LYS A 56 29.06 -15.27 -2.84
C LYS A 56 28.39 -16.18 -1.84
N THR A 57 28.35 -15.75 -0.58
CA THR A 57 27.74 -16.54 0.51
C THR A 57 26.25 -16.29 0.68
N LYS A 58 25.70 -15.32 -0.06
CA LYS A 58 24.31 -14.85 0.06
C LYS A 58 23.95 -14.43 1.48
N THR A 59 24.85 -13.67 2.10
CA THR A 59 24.76 -13.25 3.51
C THR A 59 24.53 -11.75 3.61
N ALA A 60 23.47 -11.35 4.30
CA ALA A 60 23.25 -9.98 4.74
C ALA A 60 23.81 -9.79 6.14
N THR A 61 24.50 -8.68 6.35
CA THR A 61 24.99 -8.25 7.66
C THR A 61 24.44 -6.86 7.94
N MET A 62 23.86 -6.67 9.12
CA MET A 62 23.45 -5.38 9.66
C MET A 62 24.13 -5.18 11.00
N THR A 63 24.76 -4.02 11.21
CA THR A 63 25.56 -3.72 12.41
C THR A 63 25.16 -2.37 12.97
N LYS A 64 24.90 -2.32 14.28
CA LYS A 64 24.67 -1.09 15.03
C LYS A 64 25.27 -1.27 16.41
N ASP A 65 26.14 -0.35 16.80
CA ASP A 65 26.86 -0.39 18.07
C ASP A 65 27.58 -1.75 18.26
N ASP A 66 27.27 -2.49 19.33
CA ASP A 66 27.78 -3.82 19.63
C ASP A 66 26.90 -4.97 19.09
N LYS A 67 25.75 -4.66 18.48
CA LYS A 67 24.77 -5.62 17.97
C LYS A 67 24.94 -5.88 16.48
N GLN A 68 24.74 -7.13 16.08
CA GLN A 68 24.78 -7.55 14.68
C GLN A 68 23.70 -8.56 14.35
N LEU A 69 23.07 -8.37 13.19
CA LEU A 69 22.25 -9.37 12.53
C LEU A 69 23.02 -9.88 11.31
N ILE A 70 23.44 -11.14 11.34
CA ILE A 70 24.08 -11.83 10.22
C ILE A 70 23.15 -12.96 9.77
N ALA A 71 22.65 -12.89 8.55
CA ALA A 71 21.67 -13.85 8.06
C ALA A 71 21.84 -14.18 6.59
N LYS A 72 21.71 -15.47 6.27
CA LYS A 72 21.74 -15.99 4.90
C LYS A 72 20.36 -16.07 4.29
N VAL A 73 20.27 -15.99 2.96
CA VAL A 73 19.01 -16.06 2.19
C VAL A 73 18.26 -17.39 2.32
N ASP A 74 18.98 -18.50 2.51
CA ASP A 74 18.40 -19.82 2.80
C ASP A 74 17.81 -19.90 4.22
N GLY A 75 18.16 -18.96 5.09
CA GLY A 75 17.65 -18.84 6.44
C GLY A 75 16.25 -18.21 6.56
N PRO A 76 15.77 -18.10 7.81
CA PRO A 76 14.45 -17.56 8.11
C PRO A 76 14.37 -16.02 8.02
N PHE A 77 15.51 -15.34 8.11
CA PHE A 77 15.57 -13.89 8.32
C PHE A 77 15.75 -13.08 7.04
N VAL A 78 16.18 -13.68 5.93
CA VAL A 78 16.50 -12.93 4.70
C VAL A 78 15.84 -13.57 3.50
N LYS A 79 15.31 -12.74 2.60
CA LYS A 79 14.75 -13.13 1.31
C LYS A 79 15.21 -12.16 0.23
N VAL A 80 15.20 -12.59 -1.03
CA VAL A 80 15.51 -11.72 -2.18
C VAL A 80 14.28 -11.64 -3.08
N PHE A 81 13.82 -10.42 -3.35
CA PHE A 81 12.72 -10.15 -4.26
C PHE A 81 13.18 -9.19 -5.34
N HIS A 82 13.05 -9.58 -6.61
CA HIS A 82 13.44 -8.76 -7.77
C HIS A 82 14.86 -8.17 -7.63
N GLY A 83 15.82 -8.98 -7.19
CA GLY A 83 17.22 -8.57 -6.99
C GLY A 83 17.48 -7.69 -5.77
N ARG A 84 16.47 -7.40 -4.94
CA ARG A 84 16.60 -6.62 -3.70
C ARG A 84 16.58 -7.54 -2.49
N VAL A 85 17.44 -7.26 -1.51
CA VAL A 85 17.53 -8.01 -0.26
C VAL A 85 16.53 -7.46 0.75
N TYR A 86 15.75 -8.36 1.34
CA TYR A 86 14.79 -8.06 2.39
C TYR A 86 15.15 -8.83 3.66
N VAL A 87 14.89 -8.20 4.81
CA VAL A 87 15.13 -8.76 6.14
C VAL A 87 13.82 -8.88 6.91
N GLN A 88 13.67 -9.91 7.72
CA GLN A 88 12.48 -10.12 8.53
C GLN A 88 12.36 -9.02 9.59
N PHE A 89 11.24 -8.31 9.59
CA PHE A 89 10.96 -7.19 10.49
C PHE A 89 11.12 -7.55 11.97
N ARG A 90 10.49 -8.65 12.41
CA ARG A 90 10.61 -9.14 13.79
C ARG A 90 12.05 -9.51 14.15
N GLY A 91 12.79 -10.15 13.23
CA GLY A 91 14.20 -10.50 13.46
C GLY A 91 15.09 -9.27 13.67
N VAL A 92 14.86 -8.18 12.93
CA VAL A 92 15.51 -6.89 13.17
C VAL A 92 15.13 -6.35 14.54
N ASN A 93 13.85 -6.35 14.88
CA ASN A 93 13.37 -5.81 16.15
C ASN A 93 14.00 -6.55 17.34
N ASP A 94 13.89 -7.88 17.34
CA ASP A 94 14.42 -8.75 18.40
C ASP A 94 15.94 -8.61 18.55
N THR A 95 16.67 -8.46 17.44
CA THR A 95 18.13 -8.32 17.48
C THR A 95 18.56 -6.98 18.06
N PHE A 96 17.96 -5.86 17.64
CA PHE A 96 18.47 -4.53 17.98
C PHE A 96 17.78 -3.91 19.20
N PHE A 97 16.55 -4.30 19.51
CA PHE A 97 15.72 -3.69 20.55
C PHE A 97 15.17 -4.71 21.57
N GLY A 98 15.35 -6.01 21.32
CA GLY A 98 14.83 -7.06 22.19
C GLY A 98 13.37 -7.38 21.90
N VAL A 99 12.70 -8.06 22.84
CA VAL A 99 11.35 -8.60 22.65
C VAL A 99 10.28 -7.53 22.91
N GLU A 100 10.35 -6.44 22.16
CA GLU A 100 9.35 -5.37 22.21
C GLU A 100 8.09 -5.71 21.41
N GLN A 101 7.02 -4.95 21.65
CA GLN A 101 5.76 -5.15 20.96
C GLN A 101 5.86 -4.74 19.49
N VAL A 102 5.48 -5.68 18.61
CA VAL A 102 5.24 -5.41 17.19
C VAL A 102 3.74 -5.31 16.96
N TYR A 103 3.30 -4.18 16.41
CA TYR A 103 1.92 -3.89 16.08
C TYR A 103 1.60 -4.32 14.64
N TRP A 104 0.42 -4.90 14.45
CA TRP A 104 -0.15 -5.21 13.15
C TRP A 104 -1.43 -4.40 12.96
N TYR A 105 -1.51 -3.65 11.86
CA TYR A 105 -2.64 -2.82 11.49
C TYR A 105 -3.26 -3.39 10.20
N PRO A 106 -4.22 -4.33 10.31
CA PRO A 106 -4.76 -5.04 9.15
C PRO A 106 -5.46 -4.10 8.17
N ALA A 107 -6.15 -3.07 8.66
CA ALA A 107 -6.89 -2.13 7.83
C ALA A 107 -5.99 -1.30 6.89
N SER A 108 -4.73 -1.04 7.28
CA SER A 108 -3.74 -0.35 6.44
C SER A 108 -2.73 -1.32 5.84
N LEU A 109 -2.86 -2.63 6.09
CA LEU A 109 -1.85 -3.65 5.83
C LEU A 109 -0.46 -3.18 6.25
N SER A 110 -0.32 -2.60 7.43
CA SER A 110 0.96 -2.08 7.91
C SER A 110 1.34 -2.70 9.24
N ALA A 111 2.64 -2.73 9.51
CA ALA A 111 3.18 -3.14 10.78
C ALA A 111 4.10 -2.07 11.34
N GLY A 112 4.28 -2.07 12.65
CA GLY A 112 5.19 -1.13 13.29
C GLY A 112 5.75 -1.64 14.60
N SER A 113 6.79 -0.96 15.04
CA SER A 113 7.30 -0.93 16.40
C SER A 113 7.61 0.53 16.75
N ASP A 114 8.16 0.78 17.93
CA ASP A 114 8.58 2.12 18.34
C ASP A 114 9.76 2.67 17.49
N HIS A 115 10.36 1.82 16.66
CA HIS A 115 11.57 2.13 15.90
C HIS A 115 11.39 2.15 14.39
N MET A 116 10.35 1.50 13.86
CA MET A 116 10.15 1.38 12.42
C MET A 116 8.68 1.12 12.09
N ARG A 117 8.21 1.72 10.99
CA ARG A 117 6.92 1.40 10.36
C ARG A 117 7.14 0.80 8.99
N VAL A 118 6.31 -0.18 8.63
CA VAL A 118 6.39 -0.91 7.37
C VAL A 118 5.00 -0.98 6.79
N SER A 119 4.82 -0.46 5.58
CA SER A 119 3.59 -0.67 4.83
C SER A 119 3.71 -1.93 3.99
N LEU A 120 2.66 -2.73 3.95
CA LEU A 120 2.49 -3.82 2.99
C LEU A 120 1.29 -3.54 2.06
N ALA A 121 0.78 -2.30 2.07
CA ALA A 121 -0.31 -1.87 1.21
C ALA A 121 0.09 -2.04 -0.27
N PRO A 122 -0.68 -2.82 -1.06
CA PRO A 122 -0.42 -3.00 -2.48
C PRO A 122 -0.60 -1.74 -3.33
N LEU A 123 -1.43 -0.80 -2.87
CA LEU A 123 -1.70 0.48 -3.51
C LEU A 123 -1.44 1.62 -2.53
N THR A 124 -0.81 2.66 -3.02
CA THR A 124 -0.83 4.00 -2.43
C THR A 124 -2.21 4.64 -2.60
N LYS A 125 -2.46 5.72 -1.84
CA LYS A 125 -3.65 6.55 -2.01
C LYS A 125 -3.80 7.04 -3.45
N ASP A 126 -2.73 7.57 -4.04
CA ASP A 126 -2.78 8.12 -5.40
C ASP A 126 -3.04 7.06 -6.47
N GLU A 127 -2.45 5.87 -6.34
CA GLU A 127 -2.74 4.75 -7.26
C GLU A 127 -4.20 4.29 -7.18
N ALA A 128 -4.72 4.16 -5.96
CA ALA A 128 -6.12 3.78 -5.75
C ALA A 128 -7.07 4.82 -6.35
N MET A 129 -6.81 6.11 -6.14
CA MET A 129 -7.58 7.21 -6.73
C MET A 129 -7.50 7.21 -8.27
N HIS A 130 -6.32 6.97 -8.84
CA HIS A 130 -6.13 6.91 -10.28
C HIS A 130 -6.94 5.77 -10.92
N ILE A 131 -6.95 4.58 -10.31
CA ILE A 131 -7.75 3.43 -10.76
C ILE A 131 -9.23 3.81 -10.81
N LEU A 132 -9.75 4.39 -9.72
CA LEU A 132 -11.16 4.76 -9.59
C LEU A 132 -11.59 5.81 -10.60
N TYR A 133 -10.85 6.91 -10.74
CA TYR A 133 -11.22 7.98 -11.68
C TYR A 133 -11.14 7.53 -13.13
N THR A 134 -10.14 6.72 -13.46
CA THR A 134 -10.06 6.12 -14.78
C THR A 134 -11.29 5.26 -15.04
N ALA A 135 -11.67 4.40 -14.09
CA ALA A 135 -12.85 3.54 -14.22
C ALA A 135 -14.15 4.35 -14.36
N ILE A 136 -14.37 5.36 -13.52
CA ILE A 136 -15.55 6.24 -13.57
C ILE A 136 -15.64 6.99 -14.90
N ALA A 137 -14.53 7.58 -15.36
CA ALA A 137 -14.49 8.30 -16.64
C ALA A 137 -14.84 7.36 -17.81
N LYS A 138 -14.35 6.12 -17.79
CA LYS A 138 -14.65 5.10 -18.79
C LYS A 138 -16.11 4.64 -18.77
N ALA A 139 -16.72 4.52 -17.59
CA ALA A 139 -18.13 4.21 -17.44
C ALA A 139 -19.03 5.31 -18.03
N ASN A 140 -18.64 6.58 -17.86
CA ASN A 140 -19.40 7.74 -18.34
C ASN A 140 -19.27 7.99 -19.86
N SER A 141 -18.21 7.49 -20.51
CA SER A 141 -17.96 7.75 -21.93
C SER A 141 -18.76 6.87 -22.91
N ILE A 142 -19.57 5.92 -22.44
CA ILE A 142 -20.27 4.96 -23.31
C ILE A 142 -21.78 4.98 -23.07
N THR A 143 -22.55 5.01 -24.15
CA THR A 143 -24.01 4.95 -24.13
C THR A 143 -24.56 3.57 -24.55
N ASN A 144 -23.89 2.84 -25.45
CA ASN A 144 -24.34 1.54 -26.00
C ASN A 144 -24.10 0.33 -25.06
N VAL A 145 -25.17 -0.39 -24.69
CA VAL A 145 -25.16 -1.50 -23.71
C VAL A 145 -24.30 -2.71 -24.12
N LYS A 146 -24.28 -3.11 -25.40
CA LYS A 146 -23.49 -4.28 -25.83
C LYS A 146 -21.99 -3.95 -25.84
N GLN A 147 -21.63 -2.73 -26.24
CA GLN A 147 -20.26 -2.22 -26.19
C GLN A 147 -19.78 -1.97 -24.74
N LYS A 148 -20.69 -1.63 -23.81
CA LYS A 148 -20.35 -1.39 -22.40
C LYS A 148 -19.68 -2.59 -21.74
N ARG A 149 -20.19 -3.81 -21.92
CA ARG A 149 -19.62 -4.98 -21.22
C ARG A 149 -18.17 -5.20 -21.61
N GLU A 150 -17.89 -5.36 -22.90
CA GLU A 150 -16.53 -5.61 -23.41
C GLU A 150 -15.57 -4.47 -23.06
N TYR A 151 -16.00 -3.22 -23.20
CA TYR A 151 -15.16 -2.06 -22.92
C TYR A 151 -14.84 -1.87 -21.43
N LEU A 152 -15.76 -2.24 -20.53
CA LEU A 152 -15.63 -1.99 -19.09
C LEU A 152 -14.93 -3.15 -18.34
N GLN A 153 -14.85 -4.35 -18.92
CA GLN A 153 -14.15 -5.52 -18.35
C GLN A 153 -12.77 -5.22 -17.75
N PRO A 154 -11.90 -4.37 -18.37
CA PRO A 154 -10.58 -4.09 -17.82
C PRO A 154 -10.58 -3.23 -16.54
N TYR A 155 -11.72 -2.63 -16.19
CA TYR A 155 -11.83 -1.63 -15.12
C TYR A 155 -12.81 -2.04 -14.02
N PHE A 156 -13.72 -2.97 -14.31
CA PHE A 156 -14.85 -3.34 -13.45
C PHE A 156 -15.02 -4.85 -13.37
N THR A 157 -15.50 -5.35 -12.23
CA THR A 157 -15.99 -6.73 -12.13
C THR A 157 -17.30 -6.90 -12.90
N ASP A 158 -17.66 -8.13 -13.25
CA ASP A 158 -18.95 -8.42 -13.91
C ASP A 158 -20.14 -7.91 -13.09
N LYS A 159 -20.04 -8.04 -11.76
CA LYS A 159 -20.98 -7.48 -10.79
C LYS A 159 -21.10 -5.97 -10.93
N ALA A 160 -19.98 -5.24 -10.91
CA ALA A 160 -20.00 -3.79 -11.07
C ALA A 160 -20.58 -3.36 -12.43
N ILE A 161 -20.22 -4.07 -13.51
CA ILE A 161 -20.75 -3.82 -14.86
C ILE A 161 -22.28 -3.99 -14.90
N ASN A 162 -22.81 -5.05 -14.28
CA ASN A 162 -24.26 -5.26 -14.16
C ASN A 162 -24.93 -4.09 -13.45
N THR A 163 -24.39 -3.66 -12.30
CA THR A 163 -24.90 -2.51 -11.54
C THR A 163 -24.89 -1.23 -12.39
N ILE A 164 -23.83 -0.96 -13.15
CA ILE A 164 -23.74 0.21 -14.05
C ILE A 164 -24.84 0.17 -15.11
N ILE A 165 -25.08 -1.01 -15.70
CA ILE A 165 -26.10 -1.18 -16.75
C ILE A 165 -27.50 -0.96 -16.15
N GLU A 166 -27.80 -1.56 -15.01
CA GLU A 166 -29.08 -1.45 -14.31
C GLU A 166 -29.39 -0.02 -13.90
N ARG A 167 -28.39 0.69 -13.35
CA ARG A 167 -28.53 2.08 -12.88
C ARG A 167 -28.34 3.12 -13.98
N LYS A 168 -28.06 2.70 -15.22
CA LYS A 168 -27.70 3.57 -16.34
C LYS A 168 -26.48 4.46 -16.10
N GLY A 169 -25.57 4.06 -15.22
CA GLY A 169 -24.39 4.81 -14.79
C GLY A 169 -24.10 4.62 -13.30
N PHE A 170 -23.08 5.30 -12.78
CA PHE A 170 -22.94 5.52 -11.34
C PHE A 170 -23.60 6.85 -10.98
N ASN A 171 -24.42 6.88 -9.93
CA ASN A 171 -24.96 8.13 -9.39
C ASN A 171 -23.80 9.10 -9.13
N GLN A 172 -23.89 10.30 -9.72
CA GLN A 172 -22.77 11.22 -9.77
C GLN A 172 -22.68 11.97 -8.44
N SER A 173 -21.47 12.00 -7.88
CA SER A 173 -21.11 13.00 -6.88
C SER A 173 -21.45 14.39 -7.43
N PRO A 174 -21.98 15.31 -6.61
CA PRO A 174 -22.42 16.63 -7.08
C PRO A 174 -21.29 17.48 -7.67
N ARG A 175 -20.03 17.12 -7.38
CA ARG A 175 -18.82 17.62 -8.03
C ARG A 175 -17.80 16.50 -8.24
N PRO A 176 -16.79 16.69 -9.11
CA PRO A 176 -15.66 15.77 -9.20
C PRO A 176 -15.04 15.53 -7.83
N LEU A 177 -14.81 14.27 -7.51
CA LEU A 177 -14.10 13.87 -6.30
C LEU A 177 -12.62 14.29 -6.44
N THR A 178 -11.99 14.59 -5.31
CA THR A 178 -10.54 14.79 -5.21
C THR A 178 -9.93 13.86 -4.16
N LYS A 179 -8.60 13.80 -4.10
CA LYS A 179 -7.91 13.00 -3.07
C LYS A 179 -8.14 13.56 -1.67
N GLU A 180 -8.42 14.85 -1.55
CA GLU A 180 -8.73 15.54 -0.30
C GLU A 180 -10.08 15.08 0.27
N ASP A 181 -11.05 14.75 -0.60
CA ASP A 181 -12.36 14.22 -0.18
C ASP A 181 -12.28 12.81 0.43
N MET A 182 -11.17 12.09 0.20
CA MET A 182 -11.02 10.71 0.62
C MET A 182 -10.86 10.63 2.13
N SER A 183 -11.92 10.23 2.80
CA SER A 183 -12.02 10.12 4.26
C SER A 183 -11.41 8.82 4.78
N CYS A 184 -11.42 7.75 3.99
CA CYS A 184 -10.91 6.46 4.45
C CYS A 184 -10.41 5.57 3.31
N MET A 185 -9.33 4.83 3.57
CA MET A 185 -8.84 3.72 2.75
C MET A 185 -8.51 2.55 3.66
N LYS A 186 -9.23 1.43 3.50
CA LYS A 186 -9.16 0.25 4.36
C LYS A 186 -9.07 -1.02 3.54
N TYR A 187 -8.02 -1.80 3.75
CA TYR A 187 -7.91 -3.15 3.23
C TYR A 187 -8.72 -4.13 4.08
N THR A 188 -9.46 -5.00 3.41
CA THR A 188 -10.08 -6.19 4.03
C THR A 188 -9.25 -7.44 3.78
N SER A 189 -8.37 -7.39 2.77
CA SER A 189 -7.32 -8.39 2.49
C SER A 189 -6.25 -7.78 1.58
N PHE A 190 -5.18 -8.53 1.28
CA PHE A 190 -4.17 -8.12 0.29
C PHE A 190 -4.70 -7.95 -1.14
N THR A 191 -5.94 -8.36 -1.41
CA THR A 191 -6.57 -8.32 -2.73
C THR A 191 -7.90 -7.57 -2.71
N SER A 192 -8.29 -6.95 -1.60
CA SER A 192 -9.54 -6.21 -1.49
C SER A 192 -9.38 -4.95 -0.64
N LEU A 193 -9.88 -3.85 -1.18
CA LEU A 193 -9.72 -2.51 -0.64
C LEU A 193 -11.06 -1.80 -0.67
N GLN A 194 -11.41 -1.14 0.43
CA GLN A 194 -12.56 -0.28 0.58
C GLN A 194 -12.10 1.17 0.72
N ILE A 195 -12.77 2.07 0.03
CA ILE A 195 -12.44 3.49 0.02
C ILE A 195 -13.74 4.26 0.24
N SER A 196 -13.68 5.30 1.08
CA SER A 196 -14.80 6.21 1.28
C SER A 196 -14.39 7.65 1.11
N TRP A 197 -15.33 8.45 0.62
CA TRP A 197 -15.24 9.91 0.52
C TRP A 197 -16.46 10.53 1.19
N SER A 198 -16.26 11.73 1.71
CA SER A 198 -17.36 12.59 2.12
C SER A 198 -17.23 13.89 1.34
N VAL A 199 -18.28 14.25 0.61
CA VAL A 199 -18.37 15.50 -0.13
C VAL A 199 -19.51 16.30 0.44
N GLU A 200 -19.19 17.44 1.04
CA GLU A 200 -20.21 18.43 1.37
C GLU A 200 -20.66 19.13 0.08
N TYR A 201 -21.98 19.25 -0.06
CA TYR A 201 -22.63 20.03 -1.09
C TYR A 201 -23.55 21.03 -0.44
N GLY A 202 -23.49 22.25 -0.92
CA GLY A 202 -24.28 23.35 -0.41
C GLY A 202 -24.51 24.37 -1.50
N ASP A 203 -25.78 24.66 -1.79
CA ASP A 203 -26.19 25.86 -2.50
C ASP A 203 -27.25 26.63 -1.69
N LEU A 204 -27.87 27.65 -2.31
CA LEU A 204 -28.88 28.48 -1.64
C LEU A 204 -30.17 27.71 -1.30
N ALA A 205 -30.37 26.49 -1.82
CA ALA A 205 -31.58 25.70 -1.68
C ALA A 205 -31.37 24.40 -0.89
N GLU A 206 -30.22 23.75 -1.02
CA GLU A 206 -29.94 22.46 -0.38
C GLU A 206 -28.53 22.39 0.22
N TYR A 207 -28.42 21.77 1.39
CA TYR A 207 -27.15 21.49 2.07
C TYR A 207 -27.12 20.02 2.53
N PHE A 208 -26.19 19.22 2.01
CA PHE A 208 -26.10 17.79 2.29
C PHE A 208 -24.66 17.26 2.25
N ILE A 209 -24.43 16.08 2.83
CA ILE A 209 -23.20 15.30 2.64
C ILE A 209 -23.49 14.13 1.71
N ALA A 210 -22.76 14.07 0.60
CA ALA A 210 -22.61 12.87 -0.18
C ALA A 210 -21.54 11.96 0.44
N ARG A 211 -21.91 10.73 0.78
CA ARG A 211 -20.93 9.67 1.09
C ARG A 211 -20.76 8.78 -0.13
N VAL A 212 -19.53 8.66 -0.58
CA VAL A 212 -19.18 7.75 -1.68
C VAL A 212 -18.43 6.58 -1.08
N HIS A 213 -18.80 5.36 -1.46
CA HIS A 213 -18.13 4.14 -1.06
C HIS A 213 -17.72 3.37 -2.31
N ALA A 214 -16.43 3.08 -2.45
CA ALA A 214 -15.93 2.22 -3.50
C ALA A 214 -15.26 0.98 -2.91
N SER A 215 -15.29 -0.10 -3.66
CA SER A 215 -14.45 -1.26 -3.40
C SER A 215 -13.63 -1.60 -4.63
N LEU A 216 -12.35 -1.87 -4.42
CA LEU A 216 -11.44 -2.40 -5.41
C LEU A 216 -11.09 -3.84 -5.06
N ILE A 217 -10.98 -4.69 -6.09
CA ILE A 217 -10.49 -6.05 -5.97
C ILE A 217 -9.35 -6.30 -6.95
N LYS A 218 -8.36 -7.09 -6.53
CA LYS A 218 -7.26 -7.51 -7.39
C LYS A 218 -7.68 -8.72 -8.24
N LYS A 219 -7.68 -8.57 -9.56
CA LYS A 219 -7.93 -9.62 -10.57
C LYS A 219 -6.65 -9.83 -11.38
N GLY A 220 -5.97 -10.95 -11.16
CA GLY A 220 -4.62 -11.17 -11.69
C GLY A 220 -3.66 -10.12 -11.14
N ASP A 221 -2.97 -9.41 -12.03
CA ASP A 221 -2.05 -8.33 -11.65
C ASP A 221 -2.69 -6.94 -11.60
N ARG A 222 -3.99 -6.83 -11.87
CA ARG A 222 -4.71 -5.55 -11.96
C ARG A 222 -5.69 -5.38 -10.81
N TRP A 223 -5.81 -4.16 -10.31
CA TRP A 223 -6.91 -3.76 -9.45
C TRP A 223 -8.04 -3.18 -10.29
N ILE A 224 -9.26 -3.61 -10.03
CA ILE A 224 -10.48 -3.19 -10.72
C ILE A 224 -11.57 -2.86 -9.71
N VAL A 225 -12.55 -2.05 -10.11
CA VAL A 225 -13.67 -1.63 -9.26
C VAL A 225 -14.68 -2.77 -9.15
N ASP A 226 -14.97 -3.20 -7.92
CA ASP A 226 -16.01 -4.20 -7.62
C ASP A 226 -17.35 -3.56 -7.26
N ASP A 227 -17.33 -2.37 -6.68
CA ASP A 227 -18.55 -1.65 -6.32
C ASP A 227 -18.25 -0.15 -6.20
N LEU A 228 -19.26 0.66 -6.50
CA LEU A 228 -19.24 2.11 -6.28
C LEU A 228 -20.68 2.55 -5.95
N LYS A 229 -20.84 3.04 -4.72
CA LYS A 229 -22.10 3.50 -4.16
C LYS A 229 -22.00 4.97 -3.78
N TYR A 230 -23.13 5.64 -3.92
CA TYR A 230 -23.35 7.01 -3.50
C TYR A 230 -24.52 7.00 -2.53
N GLU A 231 -24.35 7.65 -1.40
CA GLU A 231 -25.35 7.82 -0.35
C GLU A 231 -25.54 9.31 -0.09
N HIS A 232 -26.80 9.74 -0.06
CA HIS A 232 -27.17 11.10 0.30
C HIS A 232 -27.45 11.14 1.80
N GLY A 233 -26.66 11.93 2.54
CA GLY A 233 -26.87 12.20 3.96
C GLY A 233 -27.35 13.62 4.17
N GLU A 234 -28.43 13.78 4.93
CA GLU A 234 -28.91 15.09 5.35
C GLU A 234 -27.95 15.72 6.37
N ILE A 235 -27.76 17.03 6.30
CA ILE A 235 -27.16 17.84 7.37
C ILE A 235 -28.25 18.80 7.85
N MET A 236 -28.33 19.07 9.15
CA MET A 236 -29.12 20.20 9.62
C MET A 236 -28.57 21.50 9.01
N PRO A 237 -29.43 22.43 8.55
CA PRO A 237 -28.97 23.71 8.02
C PRO A 237 -28.11 24.44 9.05
N PRO A 238 -27.06 25.18 8.61
CA PRO A 238 -26.27 26.00 9.53
C PRO A 238 -27.20 26.96 10.29
N HIS A 239 -27.08 26.97 11.62
CA HIS A 239 -27.82 27.87 12.50
C HIS A 239 -27.29 29.30 12.42
#